data_AF-A0A2W4WC97-F1
#
_entry.id   AF-A0A2W4WC97-F1
#
_cell.length_a   1.000
_cell.length_b   1.000
_cell.length_c   1.000
_cell.angle_alpha   90.00
_cell.angle_beta   90.00
_cell.angle_gamma   90.00
#
_symmetry.space_group_name_H-M   'P 1'
#
loop_
_entity.id
_entity.type
_entity.pdbx_description
1 polymer ?
#
loop_
_entity_poly.entity_id
_entity_poly.type
_entity_poly.pdbx_seq_one_letter_code
_entity_poly.pdbx_strand_id
1 'polypeptide(L)' 'MAENELSAMTRQCASGRRFEDIETLRSEIAAWSTDINNTQRGVDWQMKVEDARGKLMSIYPQIKL' A
#
# COMPACT_ATOMS: atom_id res chain seq x y z
N MET A 1 -2.01 4.72 -2.90
CA MET A 1 -1.14 3.89 -2.05
C MET A 1 -1.54 2.42 -2.12
N ALA A 2 -2.81 2.05 -1.90
CA ALA A 2 -3.21 0.63 -1.93
C ALA A 2 -2.84 -0.11 -3.24
N GLU A 3 -2.98 0.53 -4.40
CA GLU A 3 -2.69 -0.10 -5.69
C GLU A 3 -1.18 -0.29 -5.97
N ASN A 4 -0.31 0.61 -5.48
CA ASN A 4 1.14 0.48 -5.73
C ASN A 4 1.74 -0.62 -4.84
N GLU A 5 1.29 -0.70 -3.59
CA GLU A 5 1.61 -1.76 -2.64
C GLU A 5 1.15 -3.12 -3.17
N LEU A 6 -0.08 -3.22 -3.72
CA LEU A 6 -0.61 -4.47 -4.27
C LEU A 6 0.18 -4.95 -5.50
N SER A 7 0.59 -4.01 -6.36
CA SER A 7 1.44 -4.32 -7.51
C SER A 7 2.85 -4.75 -7.10
N ALA A 8 3.44 -4.10 -6.08
CA ALA A 8 4.74 -4.48 -5.53
C ALA A 8 4.69 -5.87 -4.87
N MET A 9 3.67 -6.14 -4.04
CA MET A 9 3.42 -7.45 -3.43
C MET A 9 3.34 -8.54 -4.48
N THR A 10 2.54 -8.31 -5.54
CA THR A 10 2.37 -9.30 -6.60
C THR A 10 3.70 -9.58 -7.30
N ARG A 11 4.49 -8.55 -7.56
CA ARG A 11 5.74 -8.66 -8.34
C ARG A 11 6.91 -9.23 -7.52
N GLN A 12 6.95 -8.95 -6.23
CA GLN A 12 8.07 -9.30 -5.34
C GLN A 12 7.80 -10.55 -4.52
N CYS A 13 6.54 -10.81 -4.14
CA CYS A 13 6.18 -11.92 -3.26
C CYS A 13 5.46 -13.06 -4.03
N ALA A 14 4.55 -12.73 -4.95
CA ALA A 14 3.67 -13.73 -5.57
C ALA A 14 3.99 -14.07 -7.04
N SER A 15 4.93 -13.39 -7.68
CA SER A 15 5.15 -13.51 -9.13
C SER A 15 5.72 -14.87 -9.50
N GLY A 16 5.03 -15.57 -10.41
CA GLY A 16 5.50 -16.84 -10.98
C GLY A 16 5.47 -18.04 -10.03
N ARG A 17 4.88 -17.90 -8.83
CA ARG A 17 4.76 -18.98 -7.85
C ARG A 17 3.30 -19.38 -7.67
N ARG A 18 3.06 -20.69 -7.62
CA ARG A 18 1.77 -21.25 -7.17
C ARG A 18 1.91 -21.61 -5.71
N PHE A 19 0.94 -21.18 -4.91
CA PHE A 19 0.84 -21.52 -3.50
C PHE A 19 -0.10 -22.70 -3.37
N GLU A 20 0.39 -23.78 -2.78
CA GLU A 20 -0.38 -25.00 -2.54
C GLU A 20 -1.38 -24.81 -1.38
N ASP A 21 -1.02 -23.95 -0.42
CA ASP A 21 -1.78 -23.72 0.80
C ASP A 21 -1.87 -22.22 1.15
N ILE A 22 -3.01 -21.85 1.72
CA ILE A 22 -3.32 -20.46 2.08
C ILE A 22 -2.54 -19.97 3.31
N GLU A 23 -2.17 -20.84 4.25
CA GLU A 23 -1.35 -20.46 5.40
C GLU A 23 0.06 -20.09 4.94
N THR A 24 0.61 -20.85 3.98
CA THR A 24 1.90 -20.55 3.36
C THR A 24 1.87 -19.18 2.67
N LEU A 25 0.83 -18.92 1.88
CA LEU A 25 0.63 -17.61 1.23
C LEU A 25 0.57 -16.47 2.26
N ARG A 26 -0.18 -16.65 3.36
CA ARG A 26 -0.31 -15.63 4.40
C ARG A 26 1.01 -15.37 5.11
N SER A 27 1.79 -16.42 5.39
CA SER A 27 3.10 -16.28 6.03
C SER A 27 4.07 -15.50 5.15
N GLU A 28 4.10 -15.77 3.85
CA GLU A 28 4.97 -15.05 2.92
C GLU A 28 4.55 -13.59 2.76
N ILE A 29 3.26 -13.31 2.62
CA ILE A 29 2.75 -11.93 2.54
C ILE A 29 3.08 -11.16 3.84
N ALA A 30 2.94 -11.79 5.01
CA ALA A 30 3.26 -11.16 6.29
C ALA A 30 4.77 -10.85 6.42
N ALA A 31 5.62 -11.79 5.99
CA ALA A 31 7.06 -11.58 5.96
C ALA A 31 7.45 -10.45 5.00
N TRP A 32 6.89 -10.45 3.77
CA TRP A 32 7.10 -9.40 2.79
C TRP A 32 6.63 -8.03 3.27
N SER A 33 5.44 -7.95 3.89
CA SER A 33 4.92 -6.70 4.44
C SER A 33 5.82 -6.17 5.56
N THR A 34 6.33 -7.04 6.42
CA THR A 34 7.27 -6.67 7.48
C THR A 34 8.59 -6.17 6.90
N ASP A 35 9.13 -6.87 5.89
CA ASP A 35 10.37 -6.49 5.22
C ASP A 35 10.23 -5.15 4.48
N ILE A 36 9.13 -4.92 3.76
CA ILE A 36 8.87 -3.65 3.08
C ILE A 36 8.64 -2.52 4.07
N ASN A 37 7.91 -2.74 5.15
CA ASN A 37 7.72 -1.72 6.19
C ASN A 37 9.03 -1.36 6.91
N ASN A 38 9.96 -2.32 7.04
CA ASN A 38 11.28 -2.09 7.63
C ASN A 38 12.26 -1.45 6.63
N THR A 39 12.18 -1.82 5.35
CA THR A 39 13.08 -1.39 4.28
C THR A 39 12.67 -0.03 3.70
N GLN A 40 11.37 0.25 3.64
CA GLN A 40 10.88 1.63 3.64
C GLN A 40 11.20 2.21 5.01
N ARG A 41 12.44 2.66 5.20
CA ARG A 41 12.74 3.80 6.09
C ARG A 41 11.61 4.78 5.88
N GLY A 42 10.75 4.92 6.90
CA GLY A 42 9.39 5.41 6.77
C GLY A 42 9.31 6.48 5.70
N VAL A 43 8.48 6.25 4.68
CA VAL A 43 8.12 7.32 3.74
C VAL A 43 7.87 8.53 4.63
N ASP A 44 8.72 9.54 4.51
CA ASP A 44 8.56 10.80 5.24
C ASP A 44 7.29 11.38 4.64
N TRP A 45 6.15 10.99 5.22
CA TRP A 45 4.82 11.37 4.78
C TRP A 45 4.70 12.84 5.10
N GLN A 46 5.24 13.68 4.21
CA GLN A 46 5.12 15.13 4.29
C GLN A 46 3.68 15.60 4.05
N MET A 47 2.78 14.68 3.72
CA MET A 47 1.34 14.91 3.79
C MET A 47 0.82 14.42 5.13
N LYS A 48 0.69 15.34 6.09
CA LYS A 48 -0.16 15.11 7.25
C LYS A 48 -1.58 14.83 6.77
N VAL A 49 -2.32 13.97 7.47
CA VAL A 49 -3.73 13.65 7.15
C VAL A 49 -4.57 14.94 6.99
N GLU A 50 -4.22 15.99 7.74
CA GLU A 50 -4.82 17.33 7.66
C GLU A 50 -4.55 18.02 6.30
N ASP A 51 -3.32 17.95 5.78
CA ASP A 51 -2.95 18.50 4.46
C ASP A 51 -3.60 17.72 3.31
N ALA A 52 -3.72 16.40 3.44
CA ALA A 52 -4.42 15.56 2.47
C ALA A 52 -5.89 15.97 2.36
N ARG A 53 -6.54 16.26 3.50
CA ARG A 53 -7.94 16.70 3.56
C ARG A 53 -8.15 18.09 2.94
N GLY A 54 -7.21 19.02 3.15
CA GLY A 54 -7.23 20.35 2.52
C GLY A 54 -7.08 20.29 1.00
N LYS A 55 -6.12 19.50 0.49
CA LYS A 55 -5.93 19.31 -0.95
C LYS A 55 -7.09 18.58 -1.62
N LEU A 56 -7.67 17.55 -0.99
CA LEU A 56 -8.83 16.86 -1.54
C LEU A 56 -10.06 17.77 -1.65
N MET A 57 -10.32 18.62 -0.65
CA MET A 57 -11.40 19.63 -0.74
C MET A 57 -11.19 20.63 -1.87
N SER A 58 -9.94 20.99 -2.18
CA SER A 58 -9.64 21.91 -3.28
C SER A 58 -9.81 21.28 -4.67
N ILE A 59 -9.68 19.96 -4.79
CA ILE A 59 -9.73 19.24 -6.08
C ILE A 59 -11.16 18.82 -6.43
N TYR A 60 -12.02 18.62 -5.42
CA TYR A 60 -13.44 18.38 -5.66
C TYR A 60 -14.18 19.71 -5.83
N PRO A 61 -14.78 19.99 -7.02
CA PRO A 61 -15.70 21.11 -7.12
C PRO A 61 -16.85 20.88 -6.14
N GLN A 62 -17.17 21.89 -5.33
CA GLN A 62 -18.33 21.83 -4.47
C GLN A 62 -19.56 21.57 -5.34
N ILE A 63 -20.14 20.38 -5.19
CA ILE A 63 -21.40 20.03 -5.82
C ILE A 63 -22.42 21.00 -5.23
N LYS A 64 -22.74 22.05 -5.98
CA LYS A 64 -23.90 22.91 -5.70
C LYS A 64 -25.13 22.08 -6.03
N LEU A 65 -25.87 21.71 -4.99
CA LEU A 65 -27.29 21.36 -5.11
C LEU A 65 -28.07 22.59 -5.58
#